data_AF-A0A9D1XAT2-F1
#
_entry.id   AF-A0A9D1XAT2-F1
#
_cell.length_a   1.000
_cell.length_b   1.000
_cell.length_c   1.000
_cell.angle_alpha   90.00
_cell.angle_beta   90.00
_cell.angle_gamma   90.00
#
_symmetry.space_group_name_H-M   'P 1'
#
loop_
_entity.id
_entity.type
_entity.pdbx_description
1 polymer ?
#
loop_
_entity_poly.entity_id
_entity_poly.type
_entity_poly.pdbx_seq_one_letter_code
_entity_poly.pdbx_strand_id
1 'polypeptide(L)'
;MKPEKMTEPRNNYEYAKEKIRPEFLKYDQETMIRRFSLKYDPDFLYLPFVGSEYRINRRTGEVERMSATVSEKGKTIQTEPADYTETLSIYDILCYSRPDAALSGRWCLVNSLPGVGQNNGLGDNTVASEAIYFDQHPSAYQAACRELGGKEIPCGDIGYEIPVYPFYPVRLRLYLSDEEFPAQLSVLFDENTLQYMHYETTYYVVTCLMRAIRKKMQSHKL
;
A
#
# COMPACT_ATOMS: atom_id res chain seq x y z
N MET A 1 37.44 13.33 -19.85
CA MET A 1 36.32 13.07 -18.93
C MET A 1 35.16 12.53 -19.74
N LYS A 2 34.78 11.26 -19.59
CA LYS A 2 33.58 10.71 -20.24
C LYS A 2 32.36 11.20 -19.46
N PRO A 3 31.28 11.63 -20.11
CA PRO A 3 30.07 12.03 -19.40
C PRO A 3 29.44 10.81 -18.72
N GLU A 4 29.18 10.91 -17.42
CA GLU A 4 28.36 9.96 -16.69
C GLU A 4 26.95 9.97 -17.31
N LYS A 5 26.53 8.84 -17.88
CA LYS A 5 25.13 8.62 -18.25
C LYS A 5 24.32 8.55 -16.96
N MET A 6 23.61 9.62 -16.63
CA MET A 6 22.48 9.55 -15.71
C MET A 6 21.48 8.53 -16.27
N THR A 7 21.43 7.35 -15.68
CA THR A 7 20.45 6.33 -15.99
C THR A 7 19.15 6.71 -15.29
N GLU A 8 18.06 6.82 -16.05
CA GLU A 8 16.76 7.21 -15.52
C GLU A 8 16.33 6.25 -14.39
N PRO A 9 15.77 6.76 -13.27
CA PRO A 9 15.37 5.95 -12.13
C PRO A 9 14.36 4.84 -12.50
N ARG A 10 13.57 5.03 -13.56
CA ARG A 10 12.62 4.03 -14.07
C ARG A 10 13.29 2.72 -14.50
N ASN A 11 14.51 2.77 -15.02
CA ASN A 11 15.24 1.56 -15.46
C ASN A 11 15.74 0.73 -14.26
N ASN A 12 16.19 1.40 -13.19
CA ASN A 12 16.68 0.71 -11.98
C ASN A 12 15.56 -0.05 -11.25
N TYR A 13 14.35 0.51 -11.23
CA TYR A 13 13.19 -0.11 -10.58
C TYR A 13 12.63 -1.30 -11.36
N GLU A 14 12.52 -1.21 -12.70
CA GLU A 14 12.12 -2.37 -13.52
C GLU A 14 13.17 -3.49 -13.44
N TYR A 15 14.45 -3.15 -13.45
CA TYR A 15 15.52 -4.14 -13.24
C TYR A 15 15.43 -4.82 -11.86
N ALA A 16 15.09 -4.08 -10.82
CA ALA A 16 14.90 -4.64 -9.49
C ALA A 16 13.67 -5.56 -9.40
N LYS A 17 12.56 -5.23 -10.10
CA LYS A 17 11.39 -6.13 -10.23
C LYS A 17 11.78 -7.46 -10.87
N GLU A 18 12.48 -7.41 -11.99
CA GLU A 18 12.90 -8.62 -12.71
C GLU A 18 13.83 -9.51 -11.87
N LYS A 19 14.64 -8.91 -10.99
CA LYS A 19 15.51 -9.65 -10.07
C LYS A 19 14.78 -10.36 -8.94
N ILE A 20 13.65 -9.83 -8.47
CA ILE A 20 12.95 -10.40 -7.32
C ILE A 20 11.88 -11.43 -7.71
N ARG A 21 11.43 -11.44 -8.97
CA ARG A 21 10.49 -12.45 -9.49
C ARG A 21 10.97 -13.89 -9.30
N PRO A 22 12.24 -14.25 -9.60
CA PRO A 22 12.72 -15.60 -9.33
C PRO A 22 12.72 -15.97 -7.85
N GLU A 23 12.93 -15.01 -6.95
CA GLU A 23 12.87 -15.26 -5.51
C GLU A 23 11.45 -15.56 -5.04
N PHE A 24 10.44 -14.84 -5.55
CA PHE A 24 9.02 -15.15 -5.29
C PHE A 24 8.67 -16.60 -5.67
N LEU A 25 9.15 -17.07 -6.83
CA LEU A 25 8.85 -18.41 -7.32
C LEU A 25 9.45 -19.55 -6.47
N LYS A 26 10.38 -19.25 -5.56
CA LYS A 26 10.93 -20.25 -4.62
C LYS A 26 9.99 -20.52 -3.44
N TYR A 27 9.02 -19.65 -3.18
CA TYR A 27 8.07 -19.82 -2.09
C TYR A 27 6.99 -20.85 -2.44
N ASP A 28 6.57 -21.63 -1.45
CA ASP A 28 5.44 -22.56 -1.59
C ASP A 28 4.12 -21.78 -1.73
N GLN A 29 3.66 -21.66 -2.97
CA GLN A 29 2.43 -20.95 -3.31
C GLN A 29 1.19 -21.59 -2.69
N GLU A 30 1.16 -22.91 -2.45
CA GLU A 30 0.01 -23.56 -1.82
C GLU A 30 -0.08 -23.19 -0.33
N THR A 31 1.07 -23.09 0.34
CA THR A 31 1.13 -22.58 1.71
C THR A 31 0.73 -21.10 1.77
N MET A 32 1.17 -20.28 0.80
CA MET A 32 0.78 -18.88 0.69
C MET A 32 -0.75 -18.71 0.46
N ILE A 33 -1.33 -19.49 -0.46
CA ILE A 33 -2.78 -19.51 -0.74
C ILE A 33 -3.55 -19.81 0.55
N ARG A 34 -3.21 -20.88 1.26
CA ARG A 34 -3.91 -21.28 2.49
C ARG A 34 -3.78 -20.21 3.56
N ARG A 35 -2.58 -19.68 3.76
CA ARG A 35 -2.27 -18.76 4.84
C ARG A 35 -2.98 -17.41 4.69
N PHE A 36 -3.00 -16.85 3.49
CA PHE A 36 -3.65 -15.56 3.23
C PHE A 36 -5.06 -15.69 2.67
N SER A 37 -5.59 -16.92 2.57
CA SER A 37 -6.89 -17.22 1.96
C SER A 37 -7.02 -16.61 0.56
N LEU A 38 -5.95 -16.69 -0.25
CA LEU A 38 -5.93 -16.08 -1.58
C LEU A 38 -6.90 -16.79 -2.50
N LYS A 39 -7.58 -16.02 -3.35
CA LYS A 39 -8.23 -16.58 -4.54
C LYS A 39 -7.13 -16.95 -5.53
N TYR A 40 -7.33 -18.03 -6.28
CA TYR A 40 -6.36 -18.49 -7.27
C TYR A 40 -7.03 -19.31 -8.36
N ASP A 41 -6.33 -19.45 -9.48
CA ASP A 41 -6.60 -20.41 -10.53
C ASP A 41 -5.27 -21.10 -10.95
N PRO A 42 -5.25 -21.95 -12.01
CA PRO A 42 -4.02 -22.60 -12.45
C PRO A 42 -2.89 -21.66 -12.88
N ASP A 43 -3.21 -20.42 -13.26
CA ASP A 43 -2.27 -19.46 -13.84
C ASP A 43 -1.96 -18.27 -12.91
N PHE A 44 -2.89 -17.89 -12.02
CA PHE A 44 -2.78 -16.68 -11.21
C PHE A 44 -3.13 -16.87 -9.73
N LEU A 45 -2.44 -16.13 -8.86
CA LEU A 45 -2.89 -15.78 -7.51
C LEU A 45 -3.56 -14.40 -7.56
N TYR A 46 -4.58 -14.16 -6.73
CA TYR A 46 -5.29 -12.89 -6.66
C TYR A 46 -5.23 -12.29 -5.26
N LEU A 47 -4.91 -11.01 -5.17
CA LEU A 47 -4.77 -10.27 -3.93
C LEU A 47 -5.32 -8.84 -4.06
N PRO A 48 -6.28 -8.44 -3.23
CA PRO A 48 -6.64 -7.03 -3.06
C PRO A 48 -5.51 -6.26 -2.37
N PHE A 49 -5.12 -5.12 -2.93
CA PHE A 49 -4.14 -4.21 -2.35
C PHE A 49 -4.58 -2.76 -2.59
N VAL A 50 -4.73 -1.97 -1.53
CA VAL A 50 -5.13 -0.55 -1.54
C VAL A 50 -6.35 -0.28 -2.45
N GLY A 51 -7.40 -1.08 -2.27
CA GLY A 51 -8.67 -0.94 -3.01
C GLY A 51 -8.60 -1.28 -4.50
N SER A 52 -7.50 -1.85 -4.99
CA SER A 52 -7.40 -2.44 -6.34
C SER A 52 -7.18 -3.95 -6.24
N GLU A 53 -7.67 -4.70 -7.23
CA GLU A 53 -7.39 -6.13 -7.35
C GLU A 53 -6.10 -6.35 -8.14
N TYR A 54 -5.21 -7.20 -7.65
CA TYR A 54 -4.00 -7.59 -8.36
C TYR A 54 -4.02 -9.08 -8.65
N ARG A 55 -3.33 -9.47 -9.73
CA ARG A 55 -3.03 -10.87 -10.02
C ARG A 55 -1.52 -11.08 -10.13
N ILE A 56 -1.05 -12.23 -9.68
CA ILE A 56 0.34 -12.65 -9.76
C ILE A 56 0.41 -13.92 -10.60
N ASN A 57 1.14 -13.89 -11.71
CA ASN A 57 1.33 -15.08 -12.54
C ASN A 57 2.14 -16.13 -11.77
N ARG A 58 1.57 -17.33 -11.60
CA ARG A 58 2.14 -18.41 -10.80
C ARG A 58 3.43 -19.00 -11.36
N ARG A 59 3.66 -18.86 -12.66
CA ARG A 59 4.84 -19.40 -13.36
C ARG A 59 5.94 -18.36 -13.52
N THR A 60 5.58 -17.08 -13.68
CA THR A 60 6.54 -16.02 -13.99
C THR A 60 6.73 -15.00 -12.87
N GLY A 61 5.85 -14.98 -11.86
CA GLY A 61 5.81 -13.94 -10.83
C GLY A 61 5.34 -12.58 -11.35
N GLU A 62 4.83 -12.45 -12.57
CA GLU A 62 4.39 -11.14 -13.05
C GLU A 62 3.22 -10.62 -12.21
N VAL A 63 3.35 -9.41 -11.67
CA VAL A 63 2.29 -8.75 -10.92
C VAL A 63 1.60 -7.75 -11.84
N GLU A 64 0.28 -7.88 -11.97
CA GLU A 64 -0.55 -6.99 -12.77
C GLU A 64 -1.71 -6.46 -11.94
N ARG A 65 -1.95 -5.15 -12.02
CA ARG A 65 -3.15 -4.52 -11.48
C ARG A 65 -4.32 -4.78 -12.42
N MET A 66 -5.47 -5.14 -11.86
CA MET A 66 -6.70 -5.40 -12.59
C MET A 66 -7.64 -4.20 -12.48
N SER A 67 -8.22 -3.81 -13.61
CA SER A 67 -9.29 -2.82 -13.68
C SER A 67 -10.48 -3.40 -14.44
N ALA A 68 -11.68 -3.12 -13.96
CA ALA A 68 -12.90 -3.53 -14.62
C ALA A 68 -13.55 -2.33 -15.30
N THR A 69 -13.81 -2.46 -16.59
CA THR A 69 -14.61 -1.49 -17.34
C THR A 69 -15.96 -2.13 -17.65
N VAL A 70 -17.03 -1.51 -17.17
CA VAL A 70 -18.39 -1.93 -17.51
C VAL A 70 -18.83 -1.11 -18.72
N SER A 71 -19.28 -1.80 -19.77
CA SER A 71 -19.84 -1.20 -20.98
C SER A 71 -21.16 -1.88 -21.33
N GLU A 72 -21.88 -1.35 -22.33
CA GLU A 72 -23.08 -2.00 -22.89
C GLU A 72 -22.80 -3.43 -23.39
N LYS A 73 -21.54 -3.76 -23.70
CA LYS A 73 -21.09 -5.11 -24.13
C LYS A 73 -20.74 -6.03 -22.96
N GLY A 74 -20.96 -5.61 -21.72
CA GLY A 74 -20.62 -6.35 -20.51
C GLY A 74 -19.37 -5.82 -19.79
N LYS A 75 -18.91 -6.59 -18.80
CA LYS A 75 -17.74 -6.28 -17.97
C LYS A 75 -16.49 -6.83 -18.64
N THR A 76 -15.57 -5.94 -19.03
CA THR A 76 -14.24 -6.31 -19.52
C THR A 76 -13.22 -6.06 -18.42
N ILE A 77 -12.31 -7.01 -18.23
CA ILE A 77 -11.17 -6.85 -17.33
C ILE A 77 -9.95 -6.44 -18.15
N GLN A 78 -9.34 -5.31 -17.80
CA GLN A 78 -8.05 -4.87 -18.31
C GLN A 78 -6.98 -5.09 -17.24
N THR A 79 -5.78 -5.42 -17.67
CA THR A 79 -4.62 -5.55 -16.77
C THR A 79 -3.49 -4.64 -17.21
N GLU A 80 -2.76 -4.13 -16.22
CA GLU A 80 -1.58 -3.30 -16.43
C GLU A 80 -0.46 -3.80 -15.50
N PRO A 81 0.81 -3.82 -15.94
CA PRO A 81 1.91 -4.22 -15.08
C PRO A 81 1.95 -3.34 -13.82
N ALA A 82 2.06 -3.98 -12.66
CA ALA A 82 2.26 -3.27 -11.40
C ALA A 82 3.62 -2.56 -11.41
N ASP A 83 3.69 -1.38 -10.81
CA ASP A 83 4.96 -0.70 -10.65
C ASP A 83 5.83 -1.35 -9.55
N TYR A 84 7.02 -0.82 -9.35
CA TYR A 84 7.98 -1.35 -8.37
C TYR A 84 7.47 -1.29 -6.93
N THR A 85 6.80 -0.19 -6.54
CA THR A 85 6.27 -0.04 -5.18
C THR A 85 5.13 -1.00 -4.91
N GLU A 86 4.26 -1.21 -5.90
CA GLU A 86 3.17 -2.19 -5.83
C GLU A 86 3.72 -3.62 -5.77
N THR A 87 4.65 -3.96 -6.67
CA THR A 87 5.25 -5.31 -6.77
C THR A 87 5.95 -5.68 -5.47
N LEU A 88 6.80 -4.80 -4.93
CA LEU A 88 7.51 -5.09 -3.68
C LEU A 88 6.58 -5.17 -2.49
N SER A 89 5.59 -4.29 -2.39
CA SER A 89 4.60 -4.35 -1.30
C SER A 89 3.89 -5.71 -1.27
N ILE A 90 3.43 -6.17 -2.45
CA ILE A 90 2.73 -7.44 -2.62
C ILE A 90 3.65 -8.64 -2.35
N TYR A 91 4.87 -8.63 -2.84
CA TYR A 91 5.81 -9.71 -2.57
C TYR A 91 6.18 -9.80 -1.11
N ASP A 92 6.44 -8.67 -0.47
CA ASP A 92 6.94 -8.69 0.88
C ASP A 92 5.89 -9.20 1.87
N ILE A 93 4.64 -8.74 1.74
CA ILE A 93 3.55 -9.21 2.60
C ILE A 93 3.31 -10.72 2.44
N LEU A 94 3.50 -11.26 1.24
CA LEU A 94 3.24 -12.67 0.93
C LEU A 94 4.41 -13.59 1.30
N CYS A 95 5.64 -13.12 1.13
CA CYS A 95 6.85 -13.92 1.24
C CYS A 95 7.56 -13.76 2.59
N TYR A 96 7.65 -12.54 3.11
CA TYR A 96 8.40 -12.26 4.33
C TYR A 96 7.59 -12.47 5.61
N SER A 97 6.28 -12.25 5.52
CA SER A 97 5.39 -12.35 6.68
C SER A 97 5.59 -13.67 7.42
N ARG A 98 5.70 -13.62 8.75
CA ARG A 98 5.93 -14.79 9.61
C ARG A 98 4.69 -15.66 9.72
N PRO A 99 4.79 -17.01 9.69
CA PRO A 99 3.63 -17.91 9.77
C PRO A 99 2.65 -17.62 10.92
N ASP A 100 3.17 -17.14 12.05
CA ASP A 100 2.45 -16.78 13.28
C ASP A 100 2.10 -15.29 13.41
N ALA A 101 2.32 -14.49 12.36
CA ALA A 101 2.05 -13.05 12.37
C ALA A 101 0.58 -12.76 12.70
N ALA A 102 0.38 -11.98 13.74
CA ALA A 102 -0.93 -11.54 14.20
C ALA A 102 -0.90 -10.05 14.54
N LEU A 103 -1.98 -9.33 14.23
CA LEU A 103 -2.14 -7.94 14.64
C LEU A 103 -2.17 -7.85 16.17
N SER A 104 -1.42 -6.90 16.72
CA SER A 104 -1.43 -6.60 18.16
C SER A 104 -2.67 -5.79 18.57
N GLY A 105 -3.26 -5.06 17.62
CA GLY A 105 -4.32 -4.08 17.88
C GLY A 105 -3.80 -2.77 18.49
N ARG A 106 -2.49 -2.64 18.69
CA ARG A 106 -1.82 -1.41 19.14
C ARG A 106 -1.18 -0.71 17.96
N TRP A 107 -1.23 0.61 17.95
CA TRP A 107 -0.93 1.42 16.78
C TRP A 107 0.12 2.47 17.10
N CYS A 108 1.15 2.56 16.27
CA CYS A 108 2.25 3.50 16.44
C CYS A 108 2.66 4.11 15.09
N LEU A 109 3.46 5.18 15.14
CA LEU A 109 4.13 5.70 13.95
C LEU A 109 5.17 4.67 13.47
N VAL A 110 5.52 4.73 12.18
CA VAL A 110 6.50 3.82 11.58
C VAL A 110 7.85 3.82 12.31
N ASN A 111 8.34 5.00 12.72
CA ASN A 111 9.60 5.16 13.47
C ASN A 111 9.52 4.68 14.93
N SER A 112 8.32 4.29 15.39
CA SER A 112 8.07 3.77 16.74
C SER A 112 7.80 2.26 16.74
N LEU A 113 7.94 1.59 15.59
CA LEU A 113 7.77 0.14 15.51
C LEU A 113 8.79 -0.59 16.40
N PRO A 114 8.36 -1.59 17.19
CA PRO A 114 9.26 -2.39 18.01
C PRO A 114 10.42 -2.99 17.20
N GLY A 115 11.65 -2.81 17.68
CA GLY A 115 12.86 -3.30 17.02
C GLY A 115 13.47 -2.33 16.00
N VAL A 116 12.78 -1.23 15.66
CA VAL A 116 13.39 -0.09 14.97
C VAL A 116 14.16 0.71 16.03
N GLY A 117 15.49 0.77 15.90
CA GLY A 117 16.29 1.67 16.73
C GLY A 117 15.76 3.10 16.59
N GLN A 118 15.91 3.95 17.61
CA GLN A 118 15.54 5.37 17.58
C GLN A 118 16.42 6.12 16.55
N ASN A 119 16.21 5.81 15.27
CA ASN A 119 16.83 6.47 14.14
C ASN A 119 15.90 7.62 13.80
N ASN A 120 16.46 8.83 13.80
CA ASN A 120 15.84 10.06 13.28
C ASN A 120 15.62 10.00 11.74
N GLY A 121 15.46 8.81 11.17
CA GLY A 121 15.36 8.56 9.74
C GLY A 121 13.94 8.76 9.25
N LEU A 122 13.74 9.86 8.52
CA LEU A 122 12.48 10.30 7.90
C LEU A 122 11.36 10.52 8.93
N GLY A 123 11.47 11.64 9.67
CA GLY A 123 10.34 12.20 10.41
C GLY A 123 9.17 12.51 9.49
N ASP A 124 7.96 12.42 10.07
CA ASP A 124 6.59 12.91 9.76
C ASP A 124 6.23 13.58 8.40
N ASN A 125 7.20 14.03 7.60
CA ASN A 125 6.99 14.82 6.39
C ASN A 125 6.70 14.03 5.11
N THR A 126 6.71 12.70 5.13
CA THR A 126 6.42 11.90 3.91
C THR A 126 5.00 12.11 3.39
N VAL A 127 4.10 12.60 4.25
CA VAL A 127 2.68 12.83 3.94
C VAL A 127 2.24 14.28 4.19
N ALA A 128 3.18 15.22 4.31
CA ALA A 128 2.86 16.63 4.57
C ALA A 128 2.07 17.25 3.40
N SER A 129 2.40 16.89 2.16
CA SER A 129 1.69 17.40 0.98
C SER A 129 0.24 16.90 0.91
N GLU A 130 0.02 15.69 1.40
CA GLU A 130 -1.26 15.03 1.55
C GLU A 130 -2.09 15.67 2.65
N ALA A 131 -1.48 15.95 3.82
CA ALA A 131 -2.15 16.66 4.90
C ALA A 131 -2.75 17.99 4.43
N ILE A 132 -1.95 18.83 3.76
CA ILE A 132 -2.40 20.13 3.22
C ILE A 132 -3.56 19.96 2.24
N TYR A 133 -3.50 18.97 1.35
CA TYR A 133 -4.55 18.78 0.35
C TYR A 133 -5.84 18.18 0.94
N PHE A 134 -5.73 17.28 1.91
CA PHE A 134 -6.88 16.67 2.57
C PHE A 134 -7.60 17.68 3.45
N ASP A 135 -6.86 18.57 4.10
CA ASP A 135 -7.37 19.71 4.87
C ASP A 135 -8.20 20.68 4.00
N GLN A 136 -7.78 20.92 2.75
CA GLN A 136 -8.54 21.73 1.80
C GLN A 136 -9.82 21.04 1.30
N HIS A 137 -9.92 19.71 1.45
CA HIS A 137 -10.99 18.89 0.86
C HIS A 137 -11.44 17.73 1.77
N PRO A 138 -11.86 18.00 3.03
CA PRO A 138 -12.07 16.97 4.05
C PRO A 138 -13.18 15.98 3.65
N SER A 139 -14.30 16.47 3.11
CA SER A 139 -15.42 15.60 2.69
C SER A 139 -15.03 14.65 1.56
N ALA A 140 -14.21 15.11 0.61
CA ALA A 140 -13.72 14.27 -0.48
C ALA A 140 -12.69 13.24 0.01
N TYR A 141 -11.84 13.63 0.97
CA TYR A 141 -10.91 12.72 1.64
C TYR A 141 -11.66 11.61 2.38
N GLN A 142 -12.66 11.95 3.20
CA GLN A 142 -13.50 10.98 3.88
C GLN A 142 -14.23 10.04 2.91
N ALA A 143 -14.77 10.58 1.80
CA ALA A 143 -15.42 9.77 0.76
C ALA A 143 -14.44 8.80 0.10
N ALA A 144 -13.23 9.25 -0.23
CA ALA A 144 -12.17 8.41 -0.77
C ALA A 144 -11.75 7.29 0.19
N CYS A 145 -11.60 7.60 1.49
CA CYS A 145 -11.30 6.59 2.50
C CYS A 145 -12.40 5.52 2.58
N ARG A 146 -13.68 5.92 2.61
CA ARG A 146 -14.80 4.97 2.59
C ARG A 146 -14.84 4.10 1.34
N GLU A 147 -14.55 4.68 0.18
CA GLU A 147 -14.51 3.95 -1.10
C GLU A 147 -13.38 2.90 -1.14
N LEU A 148 -12.27 3.15 -0.43
CA LEU A 148 -11.20 2.17 -0.22
C LEU A 148 -11.53 1.13 0.86
N GLY A 149 -12.79 1.05 1.32
CA GLY A 149 -13.23 0.14 2.37
C GLY A 149 -12.86 0.59 3.78
N GLY A 150 -12.43 1.85 3.93
CA GLY A 150 -12.05 2.43 5.20
C GLY A 150 -13.20 2.55 6.18
N LYS A 151 -12.92 2.26 7.44
CA LYS A 151 -13.86 2.44 8.56
C LYS A 151 -13.44 3.64 9.38
N GLU A 152 -14.40 4.52 9.69
CA GLU A 152 -14.15 5.67 10.55
C GLU A 152 -13.82 5.21 11.98
N ILE A 153 -12.84 5.89 12.60
CA ILE A 153 -12.39 5.62 13.96
C ILE A 153 -12.25 6.94 14.74
N PRO A 154 -12.50 6.94 16.07
CA PRO A 154 -12.44 8.15 16.88
C PRO A 154 -10.99 8.54 17.20
N CYS A 155 -10.28 9.12 16.22
CA CYS A 155 -8.88 9.49 16.32
C CYS A 155 -8.55 10.70 15.44
N GLY A 156 -8.02 11.78 16.04
CA GLY A 156 -7.88 13.07 15.34
C GLY A 156 -9.23 13.74 15.05
N ASP A 157 -9.23 14.75 14.18
CA ASP A 157 -10.48 15.34 13.66
C ASP A 157 -11.14 14.41 12.64
N ILE A 158 -10.32 13.73 11.82
CA ILE A 158 -10.75 12.72 10.86
C ILE A 158 -9.85 11.49 10.97
N GLY A 159 -10.42 10.36 11.39
CA GLY A 159 -9.71 9.10 11.58
C GLY A 159 -10.29 7.96 10.74
N TYR A 160 -9.43 7.20 10.06
CA TYR A 160 -9.85 6.00 9.30
C TYR A 160 -8.92 4.82 9.51
N GLU A 161 -9.47 3.62 9.62
CA GLU A 161 -8.75 2.36 9.47
C GLU A 161 -9.01 1.82 8.06
N ILE A 162 -7.96 1.79 7.23
CA ILE A 162 -8.01 1.36 5.83
C ILE A 162 -7.50 -0.09 5.73
N PRO A 163 -8.27 -1.03 5.16
CA PRO A 163 -7.78 -2.36 4.85
C PRO A 163 -6.83 -2.31 3.64
N VAL A 164 -5.53 -2.08 3.89
CA VAL A 164 -4.50 -2.06 2.85
C VAL A 164 -4.41 -3.41 2.15
N TYR A 165 -4.46 -4.49 2.93
CA TYR A 165 -4.75 -5.85 2.47
C TYR A 165 -5.97 -6.37 3.23
N PRO A 166 -6.65 -7.44 2.75
CA PRO A 166 -7.82 -7.99 3.45
C PRO A 166 -7.59 -8.38 4.92
N PHE A 167 -6.34 -8.71 5.27
CA PHE A 167 -5.93 -9.19 6.59
C PHE A 167 -5.01 -8.21 7.33
N TYR A 168 -4.72 -7.04 6.75
CA TYR A 168 -3.75 -6.11 7.31
C TYR A 168 -4.20 -4.65 7.08
N PRO A 169 -4.65 -3.94 8.14
CA PRO A 169 -5.05 -2.55 8.06
C PRO A 169 -3.91 -1.57 8.36
N VAL A 170 -4.11 -0.32 7.92
CA VAL A 170 -3.32 0.84 8.33
C VAL A 170 -4.28 1.93 8.80
N ARG A 171 -3.91 2.68 9.83
CA ARG A 171 -4.73 3.78 10.34
C ARG A 171 -4.21 5.12 9.85
N LEU A 172 -5.13 6.00 9.49
CA LEU A 172 -4.89 7.40 9.15
C LEU A 172 -5.52 8.26 10.23
N ARG A 173 -4.75 9.25 10.70
CA ARG A 173 -5.22 10.27 11.64
C ARG A 173 -4.89 11.63 11.05
N LEU A 174 -5.90 12.40 10.74
CA LEU A 174 -5.77 13.77 10.25
C LEU A 174 -6.25 14.73 11.35
N TYR A 175 -5.38 15.67 11.71
CA TYR A 175 -5.76 16.92 12.36
C TYR A 175 -5.86 18.00 11.28
N LEU A 176 -6.99 18.72 11.26
CA LEU A 176 -7.20 19.84 10.35
C LEU A 176 -6.37 21.05 10.80
N SER A 177 -6.09 21.97 9.87
CA SER A 177 -5.42 23.20 10.24
C SER A 177 -6.35 24.11 11.04
N ASP A 178 -5.79 24.86 11.98
CA ASP A 178 -6.46 25.92 12.72
C ASP A 178 -5.62 27.20 12.74
N GLU A 179 -5.96 28.16 13.60
CA GLU A 179 -5.22 29.43 13.70
C GLU A 179 -3.79 29.27 14.25
N GLU A 180 -3.51 28.19 14.98
CA GLU A 180 -2.25 27.97 15.71
C GLU A 180 -1.36 26.92 15.05
N PHE A 181 -1.95 25.89 14.43
CA PHE A 181 -1.25 24.72 13.92
C PHE A 181 -1.62 24.35 12.47
N PRO A 182 -0.64 23.96 11.63
CA PRO A 182 -0.92 23.42 10.30
C PRO A 182 -1.54 22.02 10.39
N ALA A 183 -2.24 21.62 9.32
CA ALA A 183 -2.81 20.30 9.21
C ALA A 183 -1.72 19.21 9.31
N GLN A 184 -2.01 18.15 10.06
CA GLN A 184 -1.08 17.05 10.29
C GLN A 184 -1.74 15.71 9.99
N LEU A 185 -1.15 14.96 9.05
CA LEU A 185 -1.55 13.59 8.75
C LEU A 185 -0.53 12.62 9.36
N SER A 186 -1.00 11.70 10.21
CA SER A 186 -0.21 10.57 10.69
C SER A 186 -0.66 9.28 10.02
N VAL A 187 0.29 8.48 9.53
CA VAL A 187 0.06 7.08 9.15
C VAL A 187 0.53 6.18 10.29
N LEU A 188 -0.41 5.42 10.84
CA LEU A 188 -0.21 4.56 12.00
C LEU A 188 -0.26 3.10 11.56
N PHE A 189 0.74 2.35 12.02
CA PHE A 189 0.96 0.94 11.75
C PHE A 189 0.68 0.12 13.01
N ASP A 190 0.28 -1.15 12.83
CA ASP A 190 0.18 -2.07 13.96
C ASP A 190 1.59 -2.33 14.52
N GLU A 191 1.77 -2.44 15.83
CA GLU A 191 3.11 -2.70 16.40
C GLU A 191 3.76 -3.98 15.87
N ASN A 192 2.97 -4.96 15.40
CA ASN A 192 3.48 -6.18 14.80
C ASN A 192 3.73 -6.07 13.28
N THR A 193 3.72 -4.88 12.68
CA THR A 193 3.99 -4.69 11.23
C THR A 193 5.25 -5.39 10.73
N LEU A 194 6.33 -5.40 11.52
CA LEU A 194 7.58 -6.07 11.12
C LEU A 194 7.51 -7.59 11.14
N GLN A 195 6.42 -8.18 11.64
CA GLN A 195 6.10 -9.59 11.44
C GLN A 195 5.47 -9.85 10.07
N TYR A 196 5.00 -8.80 9.39
CA TYR A 196 4.29 -8.88 8.12
C TYR A 196 5.14 -8.45 6.93
N MET A 197 5.95 -7.41 7.08
CA MET A 197 6.74 -6.81 6.01
C MET A 197 8.02 -6.18 6.56
N HIS A 198 9.02 -5.98 5.71
CA HIS A 198 10.20 -5.21 6.03
C HIS A 198 9.84 -3.74 6.33
N TYR A 199 10.71 -3.09 7.09
CA TYR A 199 10.56 -1.69 7.47
C TYR A 199 10.47 -0.77 6.24
N GLU A 200 11.31 -0.97 5.22
CA GLU A 200 11.34 -0.19 3.99
C GLU A 200 10.03 -0.29 3.20
N THR A 201 9.38 -1.46 3.23
CA THR A 201 8.12 -1.72 2.53
C THR A 201 6.98 -0.86 3.06
N THR A 202 7.03 -0.44 4.33
CA THR A 202 6.02 0.46 4.90
C THR A 202 5.91 1.77 4.10
N TYR A 203 7.03 2.28 3.57
CA TYR A 203 7.05 3.50 2.75
C TYR A 203 6.43 3.27 1.36
N TYR A 204 6.60 2.09 0.78
CA TYR A 204 5.95 1.72 -0.48
C TYR A 204 4.44 1.58 -0.30
N VAL A 205 4.01 0.97 0.82
CA VAL A 205 2.60 0.88 1.19
C VAL A 205 1.98 2.26 1.38
N VAL A 206 2.64 3.17 2.10
CA VAL A 206 2.18 4.56 2.26
C VAL A 206 2.05 5.26 0.91
N THR A 207 3.06 5.12 0.05
CA THR A 207 3.05 5.72 -1.30
C THR A 207 1.85 5.22 -2.12
N CYS A 208 1.61 3.91 -2.12
CA CYS A 208 0.47 3.31 -2.81
C CYS A 208 -0.86 3.80 -2.22
N LEU A 209 -0.97 3.87 -0.89
CA LEU A 209 -2.16 4.34 -0.17
C LEU A 209 -2.50 5.79 -0.49
N MET A 210 -1.53 6.69 -0.40
CA MET A 210 -1.75 8.11 -0.71
C MET A 210 -2.14 8.32 -2.17
N ARG A 211 -1.50 7.61 -3.10
CA ARG A 211 -1.87 7.64 -4.52
C ARG A 211 -3.31 7.16 -4.75
N ALA A 212 -3.73 6.08 -4.10
CA ALA A 212 -5.09 5.58 -4.21
C ALA A 212 -6.12 6.57 -3.68
N ILE A 213 -5.89 7.14 -2.49
CA ILE A 213 -6.76 8.17 -1.90
C ILE A 213 -6.89 9.37 -2.84
N ARG A 214 -5.76 9.91 -3.33
CA ARG A 214 -5.75 11.02 -4.28
C ARG A 214 -6.54 10.71 -5.55
N LYS A 215 -6.35 9.54 -6.14
CA LYS A 215 -7.07 9.10 -7.34
C LYS A 215 -8.59 9.08 -7.09
N LYS A 216 -9.03 8.52 -5.96
CA LYS A 216 -10.46 8.52 -5.59
C LYS A 216 -11.00 9.92 -5.36
N MET A 217 -10.28 10.80 -4.65
CA MET A 217 -10.69 12.20 -4.45
C MET A 217 -10.84 12.95 -5.78
N GLN A 218 -10.04 12.66 -6.80
CA GLN A 218 -10.16 13.26 -8.13
C GLN A 218 -11.38 12.75 -8.90
N SER A 219 -11.78 11.49 -8.71
CA SER A 219 -13.00 10.94 -9.33
C SER A 219 -14.29 11.59 -8.81
N HIS A 220 -14.27 12.16 -7.60
CA HIS A 220 -15.39 12.91 -7.01
C HIS A 220 -15.44 14.40 -7.40
N LYS A 221 -14.48 14.89 -8.21
CA LYS A 221 -14.47 16.28 -8.74
C LYS A 221 -15.11 16.41 -10.13
N LEU A 222 -15.57 15.30 -10.72
CA LEU A 222 -16.35 15.24 -11.97
C LEU A 222 -17.82 14.99 -11.65
#